data_AF-A0A0N4WPA8-F1
#
_entry.id   AF-A0A0N4WPA8-F1
#
_cell.length_a   1.000
_cell.length_b   1.000
_cell.length_c   1.000
_cell.angle_alpha   90.00
_cell.angle_beta   90.00
_cell.angle_gamma   90.00
#
_symmetry.space_group_name_H-M   'P 1'
#
loop_
_entity.id
_entity.type
_entity.pdbx_description
1 polymer ?
#
loop_
_entity_poly.entity_id
_entity_poly.type
_entity_poly.pdbx_seq_one_letter_code
_entity_poly.pdbx_strand_id
1 'polypeptide(L)'
;GISLVAYVIEVSTEVDKLIEIFCRIAEFLGNFHSRIAIIAAYGYFFFTGVSVFVYIFEMVDVCQTLKYEEENVFYARLAKSLVLALEEVPLPALLNVLFTNEPRLSLAGPVFFGSCIKLVALSWGLVKFTKLRFFWPCLPLNPKHDYRENVRRCFTLNLYRCTMIFVNICHLLAIFIVTRNIIASRNGGRPIVVKDETA
;
A
#
# COMPACT_ATOMS: atom_id res chain seq x y z
N GLY A 1 11.12 -18.03 15.35
CA GLY A 1 9.97 -18.96 15.37
C GLY A 1 8.65 -18.21 15.32
N ILE A 2 8.17 -17.71 16.46
CA ILE A 2 6.82 -17.14 16.61
C ILE A 2 6.60 -15.86 15.78
N SER A 3 7.60 -14.98 15.64
CA SER A 3 7.49 -13.76 14.83
C SER A 3 7.38 -14.03 13.33
N LEU A 4 7.98 -15.11 12.82
CA LEU A 4 7.87 -15.49 11.41
C LEU A 4 6.48 -16.03 11.10
N VAL A 5 5.95 -16.88 11.98
CA VAL A 5 4.61 -17.46 11.84
C VAL A 5 3.55 -16.36 11.94
N ALA A 6 3.68 -15.44 12.90
CA ALA A 6 2.76 -14.30 13.02
C ALA A 6 2.80 -13.39 11.77
N TYR A 7 4.00 -13.12 11.25
CA TYR A 7 4.16 -12.32 10.03
C TYR A 7 3.60 -13.02 8.79
N VAL A 8 3.87 -14.32 8.60
CA VAL A 8 3.30 -15.11 7.49
C VAL A 8 1.78 -15.18 7.58
N ILE A 9 1.21 -15.24 8.79
CA ILE A 9 -0.26 -15.23 8.99
C ILE A 9 -0.84 -13.85 8.67
N GLU A 10 -0.28 -12.77 9.20
CA GLU A 10 -0.70 -11.39 8.92
C GLU A 10 -0.70 -11.14 7.40
N VAL A 11 0.34 -11.60 6.74
CA VAL A 11 0.58 -11.41 5.31
C VAL A 11 -0.28 -12.31 4.43
N SER A 12 -0.53 -13.58 4.82
CA SER A 12 -1.49 -14.44 4.12
C SER A 12 -2.88 -13.82 4.12
N THR A 13 -3.27 -13.18 5.24
CA THR A 13 -4.58 -12.53 5.34
C THR A 13 -4.70 -11.24 4.52
N GLU A 14 -3.60 -10.59 4.15
CA GLU A 14 -3.60 -9.45 3.21
C GLU A 14 -3.88 -9.93 1.78
N VAL A 15 -3.20 -10.99 1.35
CA VAL A 15 -3.35 -11.58 0.00
C VAL A 15 -4.75 -12.14 -0.19
N ASP A 16 -5.28 -12.88 0.79
CA ASP A 16 -6.63 -13.48 0.72
C ASP A 16 -7.72 -12.41 0.53
N LYS A 17 -7.57 -11.24 1.17
CA LYS A 17 -8.53 -10.13 1.08
C LYS A 17 -8.39 -9.33 -0.22
N LEU A 18 -7.17 -9.20 -0.75
CA LEU A 18 -6.93 -8.66 -2.08
C LEU A 18 -7.63 -9.51 -3.15
N ILE A 19 -7.56 -10.83 -3.00
CA ILE A 19 -8.28 -11.79 -3.86
C ILE A 19 -9.81 -11.68 -3.67
N GLU A 20 -10.29 -11.51 -2.44
CA GLU A 20 -11.73 -11.33 -2.19
C GLU A 20 -12.28 -10.07 -2.88
N ILE A 21 -11.56 -8.94 -2.78
CA ILE A 21 -11.93 -7.68 -3.45
C ILE A 21 -11.85 -7.85 -4.98
N PHE A 22 -10.83 -8.56 -5.48
CA PHE A 22 -10.68 -8.89 -6.89
C PHE A 22 -11.91 -9.65 -7.41
N CYS A 23 -12.32 -10.73 -6.73
CA CYS A 23 -13.48 -11.54 -7.12
C CYS A 23 -14.78 -10.73 -7.11
N ARG A 24 -14.97 -9.88 -6.09
CA ARG A 24 -16.13 -8.98 -5.99
C ARG A 24 -16.17 -7.96 -7.14
N ILE A 25 -15.05 -7.33 -7.47
CA ILE A 25 -15.00 -6.37 -8.60
C ILE A 25 -15.26 -7.09 -9.93
N ALA A 26 -14.72 -8.30 -10.11
CA ALA A 26 -14.90 -9.09 -11.32
C ALA A 26 -16.37 -9.50 -11.54
N GLU A 27 -17.08 -9.91 -10.49
CA GLU A 27 -18.49 -10.28 -10.55
C GLU A 27 -19.39 -9.12 -11.02
N PHE A 28 -19.06 -7.90 -10.61
CA PHE A 28 -19.85 -6.70 -10.92
C PHE A 28 -19.35 -5.90 -12.12
N LEU A 29 -18.24 -6.30 -12.76
CA LEU A 29 -17.58 -5.56 -13.84
C LEU A 29 -18.50 -5.34 -15.04
N GLY A 30 -19.31 -6.34 -15.40
CA GLY A 30 -20.26 -6.26 -16.51
C GLY A 30 -21.37 -5.24 -16.30
N ASN A 31 -21.61 -4.85 -15.04
CA ASN A 31 -22.64 -3.88 -14.68
C ASN A 31 -22.11 -2.44 -14.64
N PHE A 32 -20.82 -2.18 -14.86
CA PHE A 32 -20.24 -0.84 -14.75
C PHE A 32 -20.68 0.04 -15.93
N HIS A 33 -21.20 1.22 -15.63
CA HIS A 33 -21.66 2.21 -16.61
C HIS A 33 -20.58 3.27 -16.92
N SER A 34 -19.71 3.59 -15.95
CA SER A 34 -18.64 4.56 -16.13
C SER A 34 -17.41 3.92 -16.77
N ARG A 35 -17.00 4.45 -17.94
CA ARG A 35 -15.75 4.03 -18.60
C ARG A 35 -14.52 4.23 -17.71
N ILE A 36 -14.53 5.24 -16.85
CA ILE A 36 -13.44 5.52 -15.91
C ILE A 36 -13.38 4.43 -14.83
N ALA A 37 -14.54 3.96 -14.34
CA ALA A 37 -14.62 2.87 -13.38
C ALA A 37 -14.14 1.54 -13.99
N ILE A 38 -14.48 1.27 -15.25
CA ILE A 38 -14.00 0.07 -15.97
C ILE A 38 -12.48 0.08 -16.11
N ILE A 39 -11.89 1.20 -16.55
CA ILE A 39 -10.43 1.32 -16.67
C ILE A 39 -9.75 1.21 -15.30
N ALA A 40 -10.33 1.82 -14.27
CA ALA A 40 -9.81 1.73 -12.90
C ALA A 40 -9.87 0.29 -12.37
N ALA A 41 -10.91 -0.49 -12.71
CA ALA A 41 -11.01 -1.90 -12.35
C ALA A 41 -9.96 -2.77 -13.05
N TYR A 42 -9.74 -2.58 -14.36
CA TYR A 42 -8.66 -3.27 -15.07
C TYR A 42 -7.27 -2.89 -14.54
N GLY A 43 -7.06 -1.61 -14.24
CA GLY A 43 -5.84 -1.16 -13.56
C GLY A 43 -5.68 -1.84 -12.21
N TYR A 44 -6.75 -1.93 -11.43
CA TYR A 44 -6.74 -2.60 -10.13
C TYR A 44 -6.34 -4.07 -10.28
N PHE A 45 -6.94 -4.80 -11.24
CA PHE A 45 -6.57 -6.19 -11.53
C PHE A 45 -5.09 -6.36 -11.93
N PHE A 46 -4.57 -5.47 -12.77
CA PHE A 46 -3.17 -5.50 -13.16
C PHE A 46 -2.25 -5.29 -11.96
N PHE A 47 -2.53 -4.27 -11.14
CA PHE A 47 -1.72 -3.95 -9.97
C PHE A 47 -1.88 -4.98 -8.84
N THR A 48 -3.00 -5.69 -8.74
CA THR A 48 -3.14 -6.86 -7.87
C THR A 48 -2.24 -8.01 -8.33
N GLY A 49 -2.05 -8.20 -9.63
CA GLY A 49 -1.07 -9.16 -10.14
C GLY A 49 0.37 -8.75 -9.81
N VAL A 50 0.69 -7.47 -10.00
CA VAL A 50 2.01 -6.91 -9.64
C VAL A 50 2.27 -7.02 -8.14
N SER A 51 1.27 -6.81 -7.29
CA SER A 51 1.43 -6.92 -5.83
C SER A 51 1.77 -8.34 -5.39
N VAL A 52 1.16 -9.36 -6.00
CA VAL A 52 1.53 -10.77 -5.73
C VAL A 52 2.98 -11.05 -6.12
N PHE A 53 3.49 -10.46 -7.20
CA PHE A 53 4.89 -10.61 -7.58
C PHE A 53 5.82 -9.92 -6.59
N VAL A 54 5.55 -8.66 -6.24
CA VAL A 54 6.34 -7.90 -5.26
C VAL A 54 6.31 -8.56 -3.88
N TYR A 55 5.18 -9.18 -3.52
CA TYR A 55 5.03 -9.99 -2.32
C TYR A 55 6.03 -11.16 -2.26
N ILE A 56 6.21 -11.90 -3.37
CA ILE A 56 7.19 -12.98 -3.44
C ILE A 56 8.60 -12.44 -3.18
N PHE A 57 8.95 -11.27 -3.72
CA PHE A 57 10.24 -10.63 -3.44
C PHE A 57 10.41 -10.27 -1.97
N GLU A 58 9.39 -9.72 -1.32
CA GLU A 58 9.45 -9.41 0.11
C GLU A 58 9.64 -10.69 0.95
N MET A 59 8.95 -11.78 0.62
CA MET A 59 9.13 -13.05 1.33
C MET A 59 10.52 -13.66 1.13
N VAL A 60 11.07 -13.57 -0.09
CA VAL A 60 12.43 -14.02 -0.37
C VAL A 60 13.45 -13.22 0.46
N ASP A 61 13.32 -11.90 0.54
CA ASP A 61 14.19 -11.03 1.34
C ASP A 61 14.13 -11.37 2.83
N VAL A 62 12.92 -11.58 3.37
CA VAL A 62 12.72 -11.99 4.77
C VAL A 62 13.31 -13.38 5.04
N CYS A 63 13.10 -14.34 4.14
CA CYS A 63 13.63 -15.71 4.29
C CYS A 63 15.16 -15.73 4.22
N GLN A 64 15.77 -14.93 3.33
CA GLN A 64 17.22 -14.79 3.25
C GLN A 64 17.78 -14.17 4.53
N THR A 65 17.14 -13.11 5.03
CA THR A 65 17.54 -12.45 6.29
C THR A 65 17.49 -13.42 7.47
N LEU A 66 16.47 -14.28 7.55
CA LEU A 66 16.35 -15.28 8.63
C LEU A 66 17.31 -16.46 8.52
N LYS A 67 17.68 -16.84 7.30
CA LYS A 67 18.56 -18.00 7.05
C LYS A 67 20.03 -17.66 7.19
N TYR A 68 20.43 -16.46 6.78
CA TYR A 68 21.83 -16.05 6.72
C TYR A 68 22.21 -15.01 7.79
N GLU A 69 21.26 -14.52 8.59
CA GLU A 69 21.42 -13.45 9.59
C GLU A 69 22.00 -12.12 9.06
N GLU A 70 22.24 -12.02 7.75
CA GLU A 70 22.69 -10.81 7.06
C GLU A 70 21.52 -10.14 6.36
N GLU A 71 21.05 -9.02 6.92
CA GLU A 71 20.11 -8.13 6.24
C GLU A 71 20.90 -7.22 5.30
N ASN A 72 20.82 -7.46 3.99
CA ASN A 72 21.40 -6.54 3.03
C ASN A 72 20.52 -5.29 2.95
N VAL A 73 20.89 -4.27 3.72
CA VAL A 73 20.14 -3.03 3.89
C VAL A 73 19.76 -2.38 2.55
N PHE A 74 20.55 -2.55 1.49
CA PHE A 74 20.20 -2.02 0.17
C PHE A 74 18.99 -2.74 -0.44
N TYR A 75 18.98 -4.08 -0.42
CA TYR A 75 17.89 -4.88 -0.98
C TYR A 75 16.59 -4.73 -0.18
N ALA A 76 16.68 -4.74 1.16
CA ALA A 76 15.53 -4.51 2.02
C ALA A 76 14.87 -3.14 1.75
N ARG A 77 15.69 -2.10 1.52
CA ARG A 77 15.21 -0.75 1.18
C ARG A 77 14.60 -0.68 -0.22
N LEU A 78 15.19 -1.37 -1.18
CA LEU A 78 14.70 -1.42 -2.56
C LEU A 78 13.36 -2.17 -2.65
N ALA A 79 13.27 -3.34 -2.01
CA ALA A 79 12.03 -4.11 -1.93
C ALA A 79 10.91 -3.28 -1.28
N LYS A 80 11.19 -2.63 -0.15
CA LYS A 80 10.21 -1.75 0.51
C LYS A 80 9.78 -0.55 -0.33
N SER A 81 10.70 0.03 -1.10
CA SER A 81 10.37 1.14 -2.00
C SER A 81 9.52 0.68 -3.18
N LEU A 82 9.78 -0.52 -3.70
CA LEU A 82 8.99 -1.14 -4.77
C LEU A 82 7.58 -1.51 -4.30
N VAL A 83 7.44 -2.13 -3.12
CA VAL A 83 6.14 -2.39 -2.47
C VAL A 83 5.34 -1.09 -2.39
N LEU A 84 5.98 -0.03 -1.90
CA LEU A 84 5.28 1.23 -1.75
C LEU A 84 4.81 1.82 -3.09
N ALA A 85 5.68 1.84 -4.10
CA ALA A 85 5.41 2.46 -5.39
C ALA A 85 4.45 1.65 -6.26
N LEU A 86 4.53 0.32 -6.20
CA LEU A 86 3.81 -0.59 -7.09
C LEU A 86 2.55 -1.20 -6.47
N GLU A 87 2.41 -1.15 -5.15
CA GLU A 87 1.26 -1.75 -4.46
C GLU A 87 0.51 -0.72 -3.61
N GLU A 88 1.22 -0.06 -2.70
CA GLU A 88 0.58 0.70 -1.63
C GLU A 88 -0.01 2.04 -2.05
N VAL A 89 0.54 2.67 -3.08
CA VAL A 89 -0.03 3.87 -3.70
C VAL A 89 -1.09 3.53 -4.77
N PRO A 90 -0.80 2.67 -5.78
CA PRO A 90 -1.71 2.49 -6.90
C PRO A 90 -3.00 1.74 -6.52
N LEU A 91 -2.94 0.71 -5.67
CA LEU A 91 -4.15 -0.06 -5.34
C LEU A 91 -5.20 0.78 -4.60
N PRO A 92 -4.87 1.51 -3.52
CA PRO A 92 -5.84 2.40 -2.87
C PRO A 92 -6.30 3.54 -3.77
N ALA A 93 -5.43 4.06 -4.64
CA ALA A 93 -5.78 5.13 -5.57
C ALA A 93 -6.80 4.66 -6.60
N LEU A 94 -6.58 3.49 -7.20
CA LEU A 94 -7.50 2.89 -8.17
C LEU A 94 -8.83 2.52 -7.51
N LEU A 95 -8.80 2.00 -6.29
CA LEU A 95 -9.99 1.72 -5.49
C LEU A 95 -10.78 3.00 -5.17
N ASN A 96 -10.10 4.11 -4.87
CA ASN A 96 -10.72 5.42 -4.64
C ASN A 96 -11.40 5.95 -5.90
N VAL A 97 -10.71 5.87 -7.04
CA VAL A 97 -11.24 6.30 -8.35
C VAL A 97 -12.45 5.44 -8.69
N LEU A 98 -12.37 4.12 -8.50
CA LEU A 98 -13.47 3.20 -8.72
C LEU A 98 -14.69 3.57 -7.87
N PHE A 99 -14.50 3.72 -6.56
CA PHE A 99 -15.59 4.01 -5.63
C PHE A 99 -16.18 5.41 -5.79
N THR A 100 -15.38 6.39 -6.21
CA THR A 100 -15.86 7.76 -6.47
C THR A 100 -16.72 7.82 -7.73
N ASN A 101 -16.36 7.05 -8.77
CA ASN A 101 -17.09 7.04 -10.03
C ASN A 101 -18.32 6.12 -9.98
N GLU A 102 -18.24 5.01 -9.24
CA GLU A 102 -19.34 4.09 -9.01
C GLU A 102 -19.40 3.63 -7.55
N PRO A 103 -19.97 4.46 -6.66
CA PRO A 103 -20.15 4.09 -5.26
C PRO A 103 -21.24 3.02 -5.20
N ARG A 104 -20.86 1.75 -5.13
CA ARG A 104 -21.80 0.62 -5.04
C ARG A 104 -21.84 0.07 -3.62
N LEU A 105 -23.04 -0.23 -3.13
CA LEU A 105 -23.22 -0.83 -1.81
C LEU A 105 -22.49 -2.19 -1.67
N SER A 106 -22.44 -2.99 -2.74
CA SER A 106 -21.76 -4.30 -2.76
C SER A 106 -20.24 -4.21 -2.63
N LEU A 107 -19.66 -3.05 -2.96
CA LEU A 107 -18.23 -2.75 -2.89
C LEU A 107 -17.86 -2.00 -1.59
N ALA A 108 -18.80 -1.27 -0.97
CA ALA A 108 -18.52 -0.45 0.20
C ALA A 108 -17.97 -1.27 1.39
N GLY A 109 -18.53 -2.46 1.66
CA GLY A 109 -18.05 -3.34 2.74
C GLY A 109 -16.62 -3.82 2.54
N PRO A 110 -16.30 -4.52 1.43
CA PRO A 110 -14.94 -4.97 1.13
C PRO A 110 -13.92 -3.82 1.05
N VAL A 111 -14.29 -2.69 0.45
CA VAL A 111 -13.45 -1.49 0.37
C VAL A 111 -13.13 -0.93 1.76
N PHE A 112 -14.12 -0.87 2.65
CA PHE A 112 -13.94 -0.37 4.02
C PHE A 112 -12.98 -1.27 4.80
N PHE A 113 -13.23 -2.58 4.82
CA PHE A 113 -12.39 -3.52 5.56
C PHE A 113 -10.97 -3.59 4.99
N GLY A 114 -10.81 -3.68 3.67
CA GLY A 114 -9.50 -3.67 3.02
C GLY A 114 -8.71 -2.38 3.28
N SER A 115 -9.39 -1.23 3.27
CA SER A 115 -8.73 0.05 3.57
C SER A 115 -8.30 0.16 5.04
N CYS A 116 -9.10 -0.34 6.00
CA CYS A 116 -8.71 -0.35 7.41
C CYS A 116 -7.44 -1.18 7.67
N ILE A 117 -7.33 -2.34 7.02
CA ILE A 117 -6.17 -3.21 7.15
C ILE A 117 -4.93 -2.57 6.53
N LYS A 118 -5.06 -2.03 5.31
CA LYS A 118 -3.98 -1.25 4.67
C LYS A 118 -3.53 -0.08 5.53
N LEU A 119 -4.42 0.57 6.27
CA LEU A 119 -4.04 1.64 7.18
C LEU A 119 -3.13 1.13 8.32
N VAL A 120 -3.42 -0.06 8.86
CA VAL A 120 -2.58 -0.72 9.88
C VAL A 120 -1.22 -1.11 9.27
N ALA A 121 -1.21 -1.74 8.10
CA ALA A 121 0.02 -2.12 7.40
C ALA A 121 0.91 -0.91 7.08
N LEU A 122 0.33 0.17 6.56
CA LEU A 122 1.03 1.43 6.29
C LEU A 122 1.57 2.10 7.57
N SER A 123 0.82 2.03 8.66
CA SER A 123 1.29 2.54 9.96
C SER A 123 2.49 1.75 10.47
N TRP A 124 2.48 0.43 10.32
CA TRP A 124 3.63 -0.43 10.63
C TRP A 124 4.82 -0.17 9.70
N GLY A 125 4.56 0.08 8.41
CA GLY A 125 5.57 0.52 7.44
C GLY A 125 6.29 1.79 7.88
N LEU A 126 5.57 2.73 8.52
CA LEU A 126 6.14 3.99 9.05
C LEU A 126 7.15 3.74 10.18
N VAL A 127 6.87 2.76 11.06
CA VAL A 127 7.81 2.31 12.10
C VAL A 127 9.06 1.69 11.47
N LYS A 128 8.90 0.85 10.43
CA LYS A 128 10.02 0.25 9.68
C LYS A 128 10.85 1.32 8.95
N PHE A 129 10.23 2.31 8.30
CA PHE A 129 10.93 3.43 7.66
C PHE A 129 11.73 4.27 8.66
N THR A 130 11.20 4.45 9.87
CA THR A 130 11.91 5.13 10.96
C THR A 130 13.14 4.32 11.40
N LYS A 131 13.01 3.00 11.56
CA LYS A 131 14.15 2.11 11.88
C LYS A 131 15.20 2.05 10.76
N LEU A 132 14.77 2.01 9.50
CA LEU A 132 15.65 1.97 8.32
C LEU A 132 16.33 3.32 8.00
N ARG A 133 16.07 4.35 8.84
CA ARG A 133 16.57 5.74 8.71
C ARG A 133 16.13 6.43 7.41
N PHE A 134 14.94 6.06 6.91
CA PHE A 134 14.32 6.73 5.76
C PHE A 134 13.64 8.05 6.13
N PHE A 135 13.21 8.18 7.38
CA PHE A 135 12.67 9.44 7.90
C PHE A 135 13.79 10.45 8.12
N TRP A 136 13.87 11.41 7.19
CA TRP A 136 14.76 12.57 7.23
C TRP A 136 14.76 13.33 8.58
N PRO A 137 13.62 13.52 9.28
CA PRO A 137 13.60 14.18 10.59
C PRO A 137 14.19 13.32 11.73
N CYS A 138 14.32 12.01 11.53
CA CYS A 138 14.68 11.05 12.56
C CYS A 138 16.09 10.46 12.36
N LEU A 139 16.94 11.06 11.52
CA LEU A 139 18.34 10.66 11.49
C LEU A 139 18.98 10.92 12.87
N PRO A 140 19.65 9.92 13.48
CA PRO A 140 20.29 10.12 14.76
C PRO A 140 21.35 11.21 14.61
N LEU A 141 21.17 12.31 15.34
CA LEU A 141 22.16 13.38 15.47
C LEU A 141 23.43 12.76 16.04
N ASN A 142 24.55 12.87 15.32
CA ASN A 142 25.82 12.38 15.84
C ASN A 142 26.29 13.37 16.93
N PRO A 143 26.42 12.94 18.20
CA PRO A 143 26.82 13.81 19.30
C PRO A 143 28.26 14.33 19.15
N LYS A 144 29.06 13.76 18.25
CA LYS A 144 30.43 14.21 17.94
C LYS A 144 30.50 15.39 16.96
N HIS A 145 29.38 15.83 16.40
CA HIS A 145 29.35 16.90 15.42
C HIS A 145 28.51 18.08 15.92
N ASP A 146 28.95 19.30 15.60
CA ASP A 146 28.18 20.50 15.88
C ASP A 146 26.79 20.46 15.23
N TYR A 147 25.81 21.08 15.89
CA TYR A 147 24.43 21.15 15.40
C TYR A 147 24.35 21.65 13.94
N ARG A 148 25.15 22.67 13.59
CA ARG A 148 25.24 23.21 12.23
C ARG A 148 25.78 22.21 11.21
N GLU A 149 26.74 21.36 11.59
CA GLU A 149 27.31 20.35 10.70
C GLU A 149 26.38 19.14 10.56
N ASN A 150 25.69 18.75 11.63
CA ASN A 150 24.60 17.78 11.55
C ASN A 150 23.45 18.27 10.66
N VAL A 151 23.09 19.56 10.73
CA VAL A 151 22.09 20.17 9.83
C VAL A 151 22.61 20.21 8.39
N ARG A 152 23.84 20.65 8.13
CA ARG A 152 24.42 20.67 6.78
C ARG A 152 24.54 19.25 6.17
N ARG A 153 24.93 18.27 6.98
CA ARG A 153 24.94 16.86 6.59
C ARG A 153 23.55 16.28 6.49
N CYS A 154 22.53 16.82 7.17
CA CYS A 154 21.13 16.51 6.92
C CYS A 154 20.64 17.13 5.60
N PHE A 155 21.06 18.33 5.21
CA PHE A 155 20.58 19.01 4.00
C PHE A 155 21.45 18.85 2.74
N THR A 156 22.48 18.01 2.78
CA THR A 156 23.24 17.64 1.58
C THR A 156 22.39 16.69 0.72
N LEU A 157 21.81 17.25 -0.34
CA LEU A 157 20.96 16.54 -1.30
C LEU A 157 21.80 15.61 -2.18
N ASN A 158 21.89 14.35 -1.77
CA ASN A 158 22.37 13.27 -2.63
C ASN A 158 21.16 12.58 -3.29
N LEU A 159 21.37 11.95 -4.46
CA LEU A 159 20.36 11.19 -5.20
C LEU A 159 19.60 10.19 -4.29
N TYR A 160 20.34 9.51 -3.41
CA TYR A 160 19.79 8.61 -2.40
C TYR A 160 18.72 9.28 -1.53
N ARG A 161 18.95 10.52 -1.09
CA ARG A 161 18.01 11.22 -0.21
C ARG A 161 16.83 11.86 -0.95
N CYS A 162 17.03 12.30 -2.19
CA CYS A 162 15.91 12.67 -3.05
C CYS A 162 14.95 11.48 -3.21
N THR A 163 15.50 10.28 -3.41
CA THR A 163 14.72 9.04 -3.48
C THR A 163 14.00 8.74 -2.16
N MET A 164 14.66 8.91 -1.00
CA MET A 164 14.00 8.76 0.31
C MET A 164 12.85 9.75 0.54
N ILE A 165 13.02 11.01 0.15
CA ILE A 165 11.98 12.04 0.26
C ILE A 165 10.78 11.66 -0.61
N PHE A 166 11.03 11.23 -1.85
CA PHE A 166 9.98 10.77 -2.76
C PHE A 166 9.20 9.59 -2.18
N VAL A 167 9.90 8.57 -1.68
CA VAL A 167 9.28 7.40 -1.04
C VAL A 167 8.45 7.81 0.18
N ASN A 168 8.94 8.71 1.03
CA ASN A 168 8.16 9.20 2.18
C ASN A 168 6.90 9.96 1.75
N ILE A 169 6.97 10.77 0.68
CA ILE A 169 5.80 11.47 0.13
C ILE A 169 4.78 10.46 -0.38
N CYS A 170 5.22 9.44 -1.14
CA CYS A 170 4.36 8.36 -1.58
C CYS A 170 3.68 7.65 -0.40
N HIS A 171 4.39 7.41 0.70
CA HIS A 171 3.85 6.73 1.88
C HIS A 171 2.75 7.55 2.55
N LEU A 172 2.99 8.84 2.73
CA LEU A 172 1.98 9.76 3.28
C LEU A 172 0.77 9.91 2.37
N LEU A 173 0.99 9.94 1.04
CA LEU A 173 -0.09 9.94 0.06
C LEU A 173 -0.92 8.65 0.13
N ALA A 174 -0.29 7.48 0.25
CA ALA A 174 -1.00 6.21 0.42
C ALA A 174 -1.92 6.25 1.65
N ILE A 175 -1.40 6.70 2.80
CA ILE A 175 -2.18 6.84 4.05
C ILE A 175 -3.36 7.79 3.86
N PHE A 176 -3.13 8.93 3.20
CA PHE A 176 -4.18 9.90 2.92
C PHE A 176 -5.30 9.31 2.04
N ILE A 177 -4.93 8.61 0.97
CA ILE A 177 -5.88 7.97 0.04
C ILE A 177 -6.69 6.89 0.76
N VAL A 178 -6.02 6.03 1.54
CA VAL A 178 -6.68 4.99 2.34
C VAL A 178 -7.66 5.61 3.33
N THR A 179 -7.27 6.69 4.01
CA THR A 179 -8.17 7.43 4.92
C THR A 179 -9.39 7.98 4.19
N ARG A 180 -9.21 8.53 2.97
CA ARG A 180 -10.36 8.96 2.16
C ARG A 180 -11.27 7.80 1.77
N ASN A 181 -10.70 6.64 1.41
CA ASN A 181 -11.49 5.45 1.09
C ASN A 181 -12.34 4.99 2.28
N ILE A 182 -11.79 5.01 3.49
CA ILE A 182 -12.53 4.66 4.72
C ILE A 182 -13.70 5.63 4.93
N ILE A 183 -13.47 6.93 4.80
CA ILE A 183 -14.52 7.95 4.98
C ILE A 183 -15.60 7.79 3.90
N ALA A 184 -15.22 7.60 2.65
CA ALA A 184 -16.15 7.46 1.53
C ALA A 184 -16.99 6.18 1.65
N SER A 185 -16.37 5.04 1.98
CA SER A 185 -17.08 3.77 2.16
C SER A 185 -17.96 3.74 3.40
N ARG A 186 -17.59 4.44 4.48
CA ARG A 186 -18.41 4.59 5.69
C ARG A 186 -19.73 5.33 5.44
N ASN A 187 -19.76 6.24 4.47
CA ASN A 187 -20.98 6.97 4.10
C ASN A 187 -21.97 6.12 3.29
N GLY A 188 -21.63 4.86 2.98
CA GLY A 188 -22.48 3.94 2.22
C GLY A 188 -22.41 4.17 0.71
N GLY A 189 -22.49 3.07 -0.06
CA GLY A 189 -22.61 3.11 -1.52
C GLY A 189 -24.05 3.32 -1.98
N ARG A 190 -24.23 3.74 -3.23
CA ARG A 190 -25.55 3.79 -3.88
C ARG A 190 -26.07 2.37 -4.14
N PRO A 191 -27.40 2.15 -4.02
CA PRO A 191 -28.02 0.87 -4.33
C PRO A 191 -27.86 0.52 -5.81
N ILE A 192 -27.80 -0.77 -6.12
CA ILE A 192 -27.74 -1.28 -7.49
C ILE A 192 -29.16 -1.12 -8.08
N VAL A 193 -29.29 -0.31 -9.12
CA VAL A 193 -30.48 -0.36 -9.97
C VAL A 193 -30.26 -1.53 -10.93
N VAL A 194 -30.81 -2.69 -10.59
CA VAL A 194 -30.87 -3.83 -11.51
C VAL A 194 -31.74 -3.38 -12.68
N LYS A 195 -31.19 -3.38 -13.90
CA LYS A 195 -32.04 -3.31 -15.08
C LYS A 195 -32.76 -4.64 -15.12
N ASP A 196 -34.07 -4.63 -14.89
CA ASP A 196 -34.90 -5.82 -15.07
C ASP A 196 -34.70 -6.35 -16.49
N GLU A 197 -34.00 -7.47 -16.62
CA GLU A 197 -34.07 -8.31 -17.80
C GLU A 197 -35.41 -9.05 -17.72
N THR A 198 -36.50 -8.40 -18.14
CA THR A 198 -37.65 -8.98 -18.85
C THR A 198 -38.78 -7.96 -18.97
N ALA A 199 -38.87 -7.35 -20.15
CA ALA A 199 -40.13 -6.96 -20.78
C ALA A 199 -40.47 -8.03 -21.84
#